data_AF-A0A815BIP4-F1
#
_entry.id   AF-A0A815BIP4-F1
#
_cell.length_a   1.000
_cell.length_b   1.000
_cell.length_c   1.000
_cell.angle_alpha   90.00
_cell.angle_beta   90.00
_cell.angle_gamma   90.00
#
_symmetry.space_group_name_H-M   'P 1'
#
loop_
_entity.id
_entity.type
_entity.pdbx_description
1 polymer ?
#
loop_
_entity_poly.entity_id
_entity_poly.type
_entity_poly.pdbx_seq_one_letter_code
_entity_poly.pdbx_strand_id
1 'polypeptide(L)'
;MIQWRIDNKVDSILEDAPTISRMDLLRRVLPSAQHGYTKADRPLYIEKSGLIRVNKILNMFTPEEVLQCHIYWLEYTCQRARERSRQLGKHVETFISISDLHGCKWNVRKILHLCKQSLHIDENYYPERLGQLFVVNPIAIFPALWDTVKHWVDPVTKAKIIVIKKGSGTSTLLLQHIDSDQLPHEYGGSCNSCSAAPNCIPVYDWSKDNADDEQEE
;
A
#
# COMPACT_ATOMS: atom_id res chain seq x y z
N MET A 1 13.60 -5.28 -19.14
CA MET A 1 12.96 -6.10 -18.09
C MET A 1 13.98 -6.97 -17.36
N ILE A 2 14.70 -7.90 -18.03
CA ILE A 2 15.63 -8.82 -17.33
C ILE A 2 16.78 -8.07 -16.64
N GLN A 3 17.45 -7.14 -17.32
CA GLN A 3 18.56 -6.39 -16.71
C GLN A 3 18.12 -5.62 -15.45
N TRP A 4 16.96 -4.95 -15.50
CA TRP A 4 16.41 -4.25 -14.33
C TRP A 4 16.17 -5.19 -13.14
N ARG A 5 15.70 -6.43 -13.38
CA ARG A 5 15.54 -7.43 -12.31
C ARG A 5 16.88 -7.81 -11.68
N ILE A 6 17.92 -7.97 -12.50
CA ILE A 6 19.28 -8.26 -12.04
C ILE A 6 19.80 -7.08 -11.20
N ASP A 7 19.72 -5.86 -11.74
CA ASP A 7 20.21 -4.65 -11.10
C ASP A 7 19.54 -4.38 -9.74
N ASN A 8 18.26 -4.75 -9.60
CA ASN A 8 17.47 -4.57 -8.39
C ASN A 8 17.34 -5.83 -7.54
N LYS A 9 18.08 -6.90 -7.85
CA LYS A 9 18.07 -8.19 -7.12
C LYS A 9 16.66 -8.76 -6.88
N VAL A 10 15.76 -8.56 -7.84
CA VAL A 10 14.32 -8.78 -7.66
C VAL A 10 14.00 -10.24 -7.37
N ASP A 11 14.72 -11.18 -7.98
CA ASP A 11 14.47 -12.62 -7.82
C ASP A 11 14.81 -13.12 -6.40
N SER A 12 15.72 -12.45 -5.68
CA SER A 12 16.12 -12.81 -4.31
C SER A 12 15.64 -11.82 -3.26
N ILE A 13 14.87 -10.79 -3.63
CA ILE A 13 14.57 -9.65 -2.76
C ILE A 13 13.78 -10.07 -1.51
N LEU A 14 12.96 -11.11 -1.61
CA LEU A 14 12.17 -11.63 -0.49
C LEU A 14 12.99 -12.40 0.55
N GLU A 15 14.23 -12.76 0.21
CA GLU A 15 15.18 -13.48 1.07
C GLU A 15 16.36 -12.57 1.47
N ASP A 16 16.44 -11.36 0.93
CA ASP A 16 17.52 -10.40 1.18
C ASP A 16 17.38 -9.79 2.59
N ALA A 17 18.22 -10.26 3.51
CA ALA A 17 18.18 -9.84 4.92
C ALA A 17 18.27 -8.31 5.12
N PRO A 18 19.13 -7.55 4.40
CA PRO A 18 19.11 -6.10 4.46
C PRO A 18 17.75 -5.51 4.08
N THR A 19 17.17 -5.92 2.95
CA THR A 19 15.87 -5.41 2.49
C THR A 19 14.74 -5.75 3.47
N ILE A 20 14.73 -6.98 4.00
CA ILE A 20 13.78 -7.40 5.05
C ILE A 20 13.87 -6.47 6.26
N SER A 21 15.09 -6.18 6.74
CA SER A 21 15.29 -5.28 7.88
C SER A 21 14.81 -3.85 7.59
N ARG A 22 15.03 -3.33 6.38
CA ARG A 22 14.53 -2.01 5.98
C ARG A 22 13.01 -1.98 5.87
N MET A 23 12.41 -3.04 5.34
CA MET A 23 10.97 -3.19 5.25
C MET A 23 10.31 -3.25 6.63
N ASP A 24 10.92 -3.93 7.61
CA ASP A 24 10.43 -3.95 8.99
C ASP A 24 10.50 -2.59 9.69
N LEU A 25 11.51 -1.78 9.37
CA LEU A 25 11.58 -0.39 9.81
C LEU A 25 10.53 0.48 9.11
N LEU A 26 10.35 0.31 7.79
CA LEU A 26 9.39 1.09 7.01
C LEU A 26 7.97 0.85 7.49
N ARG A 27 7.60 -0.41 7.78
CA ARG A 27 6.29 -0.79 8.33
C ARG A 27 5.96 -0.08 9.63
N ARG A 28 6.95 0.35 10.41
CA ARG A 28 6.72 1.19 11.59
C ARG A 28 6.21 2.54 11.12
N VAL A 29 6.96 3.27 10.31
CA VAL A 29 6.58 4.65 9.92
C VAL A 29 5.51 4.75 8.81
N LEU A 30 5.17 3.62 8.18
CA LEU A 30 4.13 3.44 7.17
C LEU A 30 3.17 2.34 7.63
N PRO A 31 2.05 2.69 8.30
CA PRO A 31 1.13 1.68 8.81
C PRO A 31 0.39 0.98 7.67
N SER A 32 0.74 -0.28 7.43
CA SER A 32 0.11 -1.09 6.39
C SER A 32 0.09 -2.58 6.73
N ALA A 33 -0.73 -3.33 6.01
CA ALA A 33 -0.80 -4.78 6.11
C ALA A 33 -1.08 -5.46 4.78
N GLN A 34 -0.38 -6.57 4.59
CA GLN A 34 -0.73 -7.61 3.65
C GLN A 34 -1.83 -8.46 4.29
N HIS A 35 -3.09 -8.08 4.07
CA HIS A 35 -4.24 -8.60 4.79
C HIS A 35 -4.73 -9.97 4.27
N GLY A 36 -6.04 -10.22 4.27
CA GLY A 36 -6.65 -11.43 3.74
C GLY A 36 -6.70 -11.45 2.20
N TYR A 37 -7.76 -12.06 1.70
CA TYR A 37 -8.08 -12.11 0.27
C TYR A 37 -9.47 -11.54 0.02
N THR A 38 -9.70 -11.05 -1.19
CA THR A 38 -11.03 -10.57 -1.59
C THR A 38 -11.93 -11.73 -2.05
N LYS A 39 -13.21 -11.44 -2.33
CA LYS A 39 -14.16 -12.43 -2.89
C LYS A 39 -13.69 -13.04 -4.21
N ALA A 40 -12.87 -12.29 -4.96
CA ALA A 40 -12.26 -12.73 -6.21
C ALA A 40 -10.91 -13.43 -6.00
N ASP A 41 -10.57 -13.79 -4.75
CA ASP A 41 -9.33 -14.44 -4.33
C ASP A 41 -8.06 -13.62 -4.59
N ARG A 42 -8.19 -12.31 -4.76
CA ARG A 42 -7.05 -11.42 -4.94
C ARG A 42 -6.44 -11.08 -3.59
N PRO A 43 -5.11 -11.06 -3.43
CA PRO A 43 -4.49 -10.54 -2.20
C PRO A 43 -5.00 -9.13 -1.89
N LEU A 44 -5.35 -8.89 -0.63
CA LEU A 44 -5.76 -7.59 -0.14
C LEU A 44 -4.59 -6.92 0.58
N TYR A 45 -4.23 -5.72 0.14
CA TYR A 45 -3.30 -4.82 0.84
C TYR A 45 -4.09 -3.63 1.39
N ILE A 46 -3.80 -3.25 2.64
CA ILE A 46 -4.42 -2.08 3.26
C ILE A 46 -3.33 -1.20 3.82
N GLU A 47 -3.37 0.09 3.48
CA GLU A 47 -2.43 1.10 3.91
C GLU A 47 -3.18 2.28 4.52
N LYS A 48 -2.77 2.69 5.74
CA LYS A 48 -3.24 3.93 6.37
C LYS A 48 -2.33 5.06 5.94
N SER A 49 -2.43 5.42 4.67
CA SER A 49 -1.63 6.45 4.03
C SER A 49 -1.65 7.77 4.82
N GLY A 50 -2.81 8.17 5.35
CA GLY A 50 -2.93 9.39 6.15
C GLY A 50 -2.14 9.41 7.46
N LEU A 51 -1.65 8.26 7.92
CA LEU A 51 -0.82 8.14 9.13
C LEU A 51 0.68 7.97 8.83
N ILE A 52 1.09 8.05 7.55
CA ILE A 52 2.50 7.94 7.17
C ILE A 52 3.33 9.10 7.75
N ARG A 53 4.43 8.77 8.43
CA ARG A 53 5.39 9.76 8.97
C ARG A 53 6.44 10.11 7.92
N VAL A 54 6.05 10.94 6.95
CA VAL A 54 6.87 11.30 5.77
C VAL A 54 8.25 11.84 6.15
N ASN A 55 8.36 12.73 7.14
CA ASN A 55 9.67 13.26 7.56
C ASN A 55 10.57 12.15 8.13
N LYS A 56 10.04 11.22 8.92
CA LYS A 56 10.83 10.08 9.43
C LYS A 56 11.29 9.17 8.29
N ILE A 57 10.45 8.91 7.28
CA ILE A 57 10.88 8.17 6.09
C ILE A 57 12.05 8.87 5.40
N LEU A 58 11.94 10.18 5.16
CA LEU A 58 12.98 10.95 4.45
C LEU A 58 14.28 11.09 5.26
N ASN A 59 14.21 11.05 6.58
CA ASN A 59 15.40 11.10 7.45
C ASN A 59 16.03 9.71 7.65
N MET A 60 15.22 8.66 7.67
CA MET A 60 15.68 7.30 7.96
C MET A 60 16.07 6.49 6.72
N PHE A 61 15.59 6.85 5.53
CA PHE A 61 15.75 6.10 4.29
C PHE A 61 16.29 6.95 3.15
N THR A 62 17.17 6.37 2.33
CA THR A 62 17.45 6.94 1.01
C THR A 62 16.30 6.64 0.05
N PRO A 63 16.13 7.43 -1.04
CA PRO A 63 15.14 7.13 -2.07
C PRO A 63 15.25 5.69 -2.60
N GLU A 64 16.46 5.20 -2.82
CA GLU A 64 16.73 3.86 -3.34
C GLU A 64 16.23 2.77 -2.37
N GLU A 65 16.41 2.97 -1.07
CA GLU A 65 15.91 2.02 -0.05
C GLU A 65 14.38 2.00 0.01
N VAL A 66 13.72 3.16 -0.14
CA VAL A 66 12.26 3.23 -0.24
C VAL A 66 11.78 2.47 -1.49
N LEU A 67 12.45 2.65 -2.62
CA LEU A 67 12.11 1.95 -3.87
C LEU A 67 12.38 0.44 -3.77
N GLN A 68 13.45 0.01 -3.11
CA GLN A 68 13.71 -1.41 -2.83
C GLN A 68 12.63 -2.01 -1.92
N CYS A 69 12.18 -1.29 -0.88
CA CYS A 69 11.03 -1.73 -0.07
C CYS A 69 9.73 -1.82 -0.90
N HIS A 70 9.53 -0.92 -1.85
CA HIS A 70 8.39 -0.97 -2.79
C HIS A 70 8.45 -2.20 -3.69
N ILE A 71 9.62 -2.53 -4.25
CA ILE A 71 9.83 -3.74 -5.06
C ILE A 71 9.60 -5.00 -4.21
N TYR A 72 10.11 -5.03 -2.97
CA TYR A 72 9.87 -6.12 -2.03
C TYR A 72 8.36 -6.32 -1.82
N TRP A 73 7.62 -5.22 -1.58
CA TRP A 73 6.18 -5.26 -1.40
C TRP A 73 5.45 -5.82 -2.62
N LEU A 74 5.83 -5.40 -3.84
CA LEU A 74 5.28 -5.93 -5.09
C LEU A 74 5.56 -7.42 -5.27
N GLU A 75 6.80 -7.86 -5.07
CA GLU A 75 7.18 -9.27 -5.20
C GLU A 75 6.46 -10.14 -4.18
N TYR A 76 6.33 -9.68 -2.93
CA TYR A 76 5.60 -10.39 -1.88
C TYR A 76 4.12 -10.51 -2.25
N THR A 77 3.50 -9.43 -2.74
CA THR A 77 2.11 -9.45 -3.21
C THR A 77 1.92 -10.41 -4.39
N CYS A 78 2.85 -10.40 -5.35
CA CYS A 78 2.85 -11.33 -6.48
C CYS A 78 3.07 -12.78 -6.04
N GLN A 79 3.88 -13.03 -5.00
CA GLN A 79 4.04 -14.36 -4.42
C GLN A 79 2.73 -14.84 -3.81
N ARG A 80 2.04 -13.99 -3.01
CA ARG A 80 0.72 -14.32 -2.44
C ARG A 80 -0.33 -14.67 -3.50
N ALA A 81 -0.33 -13.95 -4.64
CA ALA A 81 -1.21 -14.25 -5.76
C ALA A 81 -0.88 -15.61 -6.42
N ARG A 82 0.42 -15.90 -6.63
CA ARG A 82 0.89 -17.19 -7.16
C ARG A 82 0.54 -18.36 -6.24
N GLU A 83 0.73 -18.21 -4.94
CA GLU A 83 0.36 -19.21 -3.93
C GLU A 83 -1.15 -19.45 -3.92
N ARG A 84 -1.94 -18.37 -3.95
CA ARG A 84 -3.41 -18.47 -4.02
C ARG A 84 -3.86 -19.17 -5.29
N SER A 85 -3.18 -18.92 -6.42
CA SER A 85 -3.45 -19.62 -7.68
C SER A 85 -3.27 -21.12 -7.54
N ARG A 86 -2.15 -21.55 -6.94
CA ARG A 86 -1.83 -22.96 -6.71
C ARG A 86 -2.84 -23.64 -5.78
N GLN A 87 -3.24 -22.95 -4.71
CA GLN A 87 -4.20 -23.47 -3.74
C GLN A 87 -5.59 -23.73 -4.35
N LEU A 88 -6.02 -22.86 -5.26
CA LEU A 88 -7.38 -22.90 -5.84
C LEU A 88 -7.45 -23.59 -7.20
N GLY A 89 -6.30 -23.93 -7.81
CA GLY A 89 -6.26 -24.46 -9.17
C GLY A 89 -6.80 -23.48 -10.23
N LYS A 90 -6.74 -22.16 -9.96
CA LYS A 90 -7.21 -21.11 -10.87
C LYS A 90 -6.21 -19.96 -10.94
N HIS A 91 -6.25 -19.17 -12.01
CA HIS A 91 -5.32 -18.05 -12.20
C HIS A 91 -5.69 -16.84 -11.32
N VAL A 92 -4.77 -16.43 -10.45
CA VAL A 92 -4.83 -15.21 -9.64
C VAL A 92 -3.51 -14.45 -9.82
N GLU A 93 -3.59 -13.25 -10.39
CA GLU A 93 -2.39 -12.49 -10.75
C GLU A 93 -2.41 -11.01 -10.33
N THR A 94 -3.56 -10.54 -9.84
CA THR A 94 -3.80 -9.16 -9.45
C THR A 94 -4.11 -9.04 -7.97
N PHE A 95 -3.85 -7.87 -7.41
CA PHE A 95 -4.18 -7.54 -6.01
C PHE A 95 -5.18 -6.39 -5.93
N ILE A 96 -5.77 -6.25 -4.74
CA ILE A 96 -6.65 -5.14 -4.39
C ILE A 96 -5.97 -4.33 -3.29
N SER A 97 -6.01 -3.01 -3.40
CA SER A 97 -5.43 -2.10 -2.41
C SER A 97 -6.49 -1.16 -1.83
N ILE A 98 -6.44 -0.93 -0.52
CA ILE A 98 -7.18 0.14 0.16
C ILE A 98 -6.16 1.15 0.69
N SER A 99 -6.26 2.40 0.26
CA SER A 99 -5.46 3.52 0.74
C SER A 99 -6.35 4.48 1.53
N ASP A 100 -6.13 4.55 2.84
CA ASP A 100 -6.89 5.38 3.76
C ASP A 100 -6.15 6.68 4.05
N LEU A 101 -6.73 7.80 3.59
CA LEU A 101 -6.15 9.13 3.72
C LEU A 101 -6.61 9.86 5.00
N HIS A 102 -7.34 9.20 5.89
CA HIS A 102 -7.73 9.80 7.17
C HIS A 102 -6.51 10.24 7.99
N GLY A 103 -6.53 11.49 8.47
CA GLY A 103 -5.43 12.06 9.25
C GLY A 103 -4.24 12.57 8.44
N CYS A 104 -4.29 12.50 7.10
CA CYS A 104 -3.18 12.91 6.24
C CYS A 104 -2.80 14.39 6.43
N LYS A 105 -1.52 14.60 6.78
CA LYS A 105 -0.87 15.91 6.93
C LYS A 105 0.37 16.04 6.03
N TRP A 106 0.42 15.29 4.93
CA TRP A 106 1.62 15.25 4.10
C TRP A 106 1.95 16.62 3.51
N ASN A 107 3.25 16.95 3.51
CA ASN A 107 3.76 17.88 2.53
C ASN A 107 3.85 17.14 1.19
N VAL A 108 2.79 17.23 0.40
CA VAL A 108 2.65 16.55 -0.90
C VAL A 108 3.90 16.69 -1.77
N ARG A 109 4.55 17.86 -1.79
CA ARG A 109 5.78 18.07 -2.58
C ARG A 109 6.93 17.15 -2.17
N LYS A 110 7.05 16.82 -0.89
CA LYS A 110 8.11 15.94 -0.37
C LYS A 110 7.93 14.48 -0.80
N ILE A 111 6.68 14.03 -0.99
CA ILE A 111 6.38 12.63 -1.34
C ILE A 111 6.16 12.40 -2.84
N LEU A 112 5.80 13.44 -3.59
CA LEU A 112 5.49 13.32 -5.03
C LEU A 112 6.62 12.71 -5.85
N HIS A 113 7.89 12.99 -5.51
CA HIS A 113 9.03 12.41 -6.23
C HIS A 113 9.10 10.89 -6.07
N LEU A 114 9.05 10.40 -4.82
CA LEU A 114 9.05 8.97 -4.51
C LEU A 114 7.82 8.28 -5.11
N CYS A 115 6.64 8.90 -4.98
CA CYS A 115 5.40 8.40 -5.58
C CYS A 115 5.54 8.24 -7.11
N LYS A 116 6.11 9.22 -7.80
CA LYS A 116 6.35 9.15 -9.25
C LYS A 116 7.30 8.00 -9.63
N GLN A 117 8.37 7.78 -8.84
CA GLN A 117 9.31 6.69 -9.08
C GLN A 117 8.68 5.31 -8.81
N SER A 118 7.90 5.16 -7.74
CA SER A 118 7.14 3.94 -7.46
C SER A 118 6.15 3.63 -8.59
N LEU A 119 5.37 4.63 -9.04
CA LEU A 119 4.45 4.46 -10.17
C LEU A 119 5.18 4.10 -11.46
N HIS A 120 6.37 4.66 -11.70
CA HIS A 120 7.19 4.26 -12.84
C HIS A 120 7.59 2.78 -12.76
N ILE A 121 7.91 2.26 -11.56
CA ILE A 121 8.20 0.84 -11.35
C ILE A 121 6.95 -0.01 -11.64
N ASP A 122 5.81 0.38 -11.10
CA ASP A 122 4.54 -0.32 -11.26
C ASP A 122 4.18 -0.46 -12.74
N GLU A 123 4.25 0.63 -13.50
CA GLU A 123 3.87 0.67 -14.92
C GLU A 123 4.86 -0.10 -15.82
N ASN A 124 6.17 -0.03 -15.56
CA ASN A 124 7.18 -0.56 -16.48
C ASN A 124 7.62 -2.00 -16.16
N TYR A 125 7.51 -2.42 -14.90
CA TYR A 125 8.03 -3.72 -14.44
C TYR A 125 6.96 -4.62 -13.83
N TYR A 126 5.83 -4.06 -13.38
CA TYR A 126 4.69 -4.80 -12.84
C TYR A 126 3.37 -4.45 -13.53
N PRO A 127 3.34 -4.46 -14.88
CA PRO A 127 2.15 -4.05 -15.62
C PRO A 127 0.97 -4.96 -15.27
N GLU A 128 -0.23 -4.37 -15.24
CA GLU A 128 -1.50 -5.07 -15.01
C GLU A 128 -1.58 -5.86 -13.69
N ARG A 129 -0.76 -5.53 -12.67
CA ARG A 129 -0.85 -6.17 -11.34
C ARG A 129 -1.91 -5.58 -10.43
N LEU A 130 -2.22 -4.29 -10.57
CA LEU A 130 -3.31 -3.68 -9.83
C LEU A 130 -4.65 -4.16 -10.41
N GLY A 131 -5.49 -4.75 -9.55
CA GLY A 131 -6.87 -5.08 -9.88
C GLY A 131 -7.83 -3.92 -9.60
N GLN A 132 -7.70 -3.30 -8.43
CA GLN A 132 -8.47 -2.13 -7.99
C GLN A 132 -7.73 -1.44 -6.83
N LEU A 133 -7.72 -0.11 -6.82
CA LEU A 133 -7.32 0.72 -5.68
C LEU A 133 -8.54 1.49 -5.18
N PHE A 134 -8.89 1.29 -3.90
CA PHE A 134 -9.90 2.08 -3.20
C PHE A 134 -9.21 3.16 -2.37
N VAL A 135 -9.42 4.42 -2.72
CA VAL A 135 -9.00 5.56 -1.90
C VAL A 135 -10.16 5.94 -0.98
N VAL A 136 -9.97 5.75 0.33
CA VAL A 136 -10.98 6.02 1.35
C VAL A 136 -10.59 7.21 2.21
N ASN A 137 -11.59 7.87 2.79
CA ASN A 137 -11.43 9.08 3.60
C ASN A 137 -10.53 10.15 2.94
N PRO A 138 -10.78 10.53 1.68
CA PRO A 138 -9.92 11.48 0.97
C PRO A 138 -9.87 12.83 1.70
N ILE A 139 -8.69 13.42 1.73
CA ILE A 139 -8.49 14.79 2.22
C ILE A 139 -9.01 15.83 1.23
N ALA A 140 -9.32 17.02 1.72
CA ALA A 140 -9.90 18.10 0.90
C ALA A 140 -9.04 18.46 -0.34
N ILE A 141 -7.71 18.37 -0.22
CA ILE A 141 -6.78 18.66 -1.32
C ILE A 141 -6.58 17.48 -2.29
N PHE A 142 -7.17 16.31 -2.03
CA PHE A 142 -7.01 15.12 -2.86
C PHE A 142 -7.33 15.34 -4.35
N PRO A 143 -8.40 16.07 -4.75
CA PRO A 143 -8.66 16.33 -6.17
C PRO A 143 -7.50 17.01 -6.88
N ALA A 144 -6.88 18.02 -6.25
CA ALA A 144 -5.71 18.72 -6.82
C ALA A 144 -4.47 17.82 -6.89
N LEU A 145 -4.27 16.97 -5.87
CA LEU A 145 -3.22 15.94 -5.90
C LEU A 145 -3.43 14.96 -7.06
N TRP A 146 -4.65 14.45 -7.19
CA TRP A 146 -5.03 13.51 -8.24
C TRP A 146 -4.86 14.12 -9.63
N ASP A 147 -5.18 15.41 -9.80
CA ASP A 147 -4.94 16.14 -11.05
C ASP A 147 -3.45 16.16 -11.46
N THR A 148 -2.54 16.06 -10.51
CA THR A 148 -1.11 15.91 -10.78
C THR A 148 -0.77 14.46 -11.12
N VAL A 149 -1.13 13.52 -10.23
CA VAL A 149 -0.74 12.10 -10.30
C VAL A 149 -1.35 11.39 -11.51
N LYS A 150 -2.56 11.76 -11.95
CA LYS A 150 -3.27 11.13 -13.07
C LYS A 150 -2.51 11.18 -14.40
N HIS A 151 -1.53 12.06 -14.54
CA HIS A 151 -0.69 12.16 -15.75
C HIS A 151 0.46 11.14 -15.76
N TRP A 152 0.71 10.47 -14.64
CA TRP A 152 1.79 9.47 -14.51
C TRP A 152 1.30 8.03 -14.66
N VAL A 153 -0.01 7.83 -14.56
CA VAL A 153 -0.67 6.53 -14.70
C VAL A 153 -1.38 6.43 -16.04
N ASP A 154 -1.39 5.22 -16.61
CA ASP A 154 -2.07 4.95 -17.87
C ASP A 154 -3.61 4.95 -17.71
N PRO A 155 -4.40 5.04 -18.81
CA PRO A 155 -5.86 5.03 -18.75
C PRO A 155 -6.49 3.80 -18.06
N VAL A 156 -5.88 2.62 -18.21
CA VAL A 156 -6.35 1.37 -17.59
C VAL A 156 -6.15 1.43 -16.08
N THR A 157 -4.98 1.87 -15.60
CA THR A 157 -4.73 2.08 -14.17
C THR A 157 -5.66 3.15 -13.59
N LYS A 158 -5.92 4.25 -14.31
CA LYS A 158 -6.90 5.27 -13.89
C LYS A 158 -8.29 4.70 -13.66
N ALA A 159 -8.77 3.83 -14.54
CA ALA A 159 -10.09 3.21 -14.41
C ALA A 159 -10.21 2.28 -13.18
N LYS A 160 -9.08 1.77 -12.69
CA LYS A 160 -8.98 0.91 -11.50
C LYS A 160 -8.91 1.70 -10.18
N ILE A 161 -8.91 3.02 -10.21
CA ILE A 161 -8.84 3.85 -9.00
C ILE A 161 -10.24 4.38 -8.66
N ILE A 162 -10.77 3.95 -7.53
CA ILE A 162 -12.07 4.40 -7.02
C ILE A 162 -11.83 5.25 -5.78
N VAL A 163 -12.25 6.52 -5.86
CA VAL A 163 -12.19 7.46 -4.75
C VAL A 163 -13.54 7.52 -4.08
N ILE A 164 -13.60 7.07 -2.83
CA ILE A 164 -14.85 7.00 -2.06
C ILE A 164 -15.00 8.27 -1.23
N LYS A 165 -16.05 9.05 -1.50
CA LYS A 165 -16.30 10.30 -0.78
C LYS A 165 -16.66 10.05 0.68
N LYS A 166 -16.36 11.02 1.55
CA LYS A 166 -16.73 10.95 2.97
C LYS A 166 -18.26 10.84 3.11
N GLY A 167 -18.72 9.85 3.87
CA GLY A 167 -20.15 9.60 4.13
C GLY A 167 -20.90 8.79 3.06
N SER A 168 -20.25 8.33 1.99
CA SER A 168 -20.93 7.75 0.81
C SER A 168 -20.95 6.22 0.74
N GLY A 169 -21.16 5.51 1.85
CA GLY A 169 -21.28 4.04 1.80
C GLY A 169 -19.96 3.31 1.50
N THR A 170 -18.85 3.79 2.05
CA THR A 170 -17.52 3.14 1.95
C THR A 170 -17.59 1.66 2.29
N SER A 171 -18.21 1.32 3.41
CA SER A 171 -18.42 -0.07 3.81
C SER A 171 -19.23 -0.85 2.76
N THR A 172 -20.35 -0.32 2.27
CA THR A 172 -21.17 -0.97 1.24
C THR A 172 -20.36 -1.30 0.00
N LEU A 173 -19.56 -0.37 -0.51
CA LEU A 173 -18.76 -0.60 -1.71
C LEU A 173 -17.63 -1.62 -1.46
N LEU A 174 -16.87 -1.47 -0.37
CA LEU A 174 -15.81 -2.42 -0.03
C LEU A 174 -16.37 -3.83 0.17
N LEU A 175 -17.52 -3.97 0.82
CA LEU A 175 -18.21 -5.25 1.03
C LEU A 175 -18.78 -5.87 -0.26
N GLN A 176 -18.88 -5.13 -1.38
CA GLN A 176 -19.18 -5.75 -2.68
C GLN A 176 -17.99 -6.59 -3.17
N HIS A 177 -16.77 -6.21 -2.81
CA HIS A 177 -15.53 -6.85 -3.28
C HIS A 177 -14.86 -7.75 -2.25
N ILE A 178 -15.03 -7.47 -0.96
CA ILE A 178 -14.32 -8.10 0.15
C ILE A 178 -15.35 -8.73 1.08
N ASP A 179 -15.13 -9.97 1.51
CA ASP A 179 -15.99 -10.61 2.51
C ASP A 179 -15.87 -9.89 3.85
N SER A 180 -16.97 -9.84 4.62
CA SER A 180 -17.02 -9.08 5.87
C SER A 180 -15.94 -9.55 6.86
N ASP A 181 -15.71 -10.86 6.98
CA ASP A 181 -14.69 -11.45 7.86
C ASP A 181 -13.25 -11.20 7.37
N GLN A 182 -13.06 -10.77 6.12
CA GLN A 182 -11.79 -10.37 5.52
C GLN A 182 -11.60 -8.84 5.49
N LEU A 183 -12.55 -8.07 6.03
CA LEU A 183 -12.49 -6.61 6.07
C LEU A 183 -12.43 -6.13 7.53
N PRO A 184 -11.49 -5.23 7.90
CA PRO A 184 -11.44 -4.65 9.24
C PRO A 184 -12.73 -3.91 9.63
N HIS A 185 -13.05 -3.92 10.93
CA HIS A 185 -14.21 -3.23 11.51
C HIS A 185 -14.27 -1.74 11.15
N GLU A 186 -13.13 -1.06 11.10
CA GLU A 186 -13.04 0.36 10.72
C GLU A 186 -13.49 0.66 9.27
N TYR A 187 -13.48 -0.35 8.40
CA TYR A 187 -13.99 -0.28 7.03
C TYR A 187 -15.38 -0.91 6.89
N GLY A 188 -16.00 -1.28 8.02
CA GLY A 188 -17.35 -1.85 8.11
C GLY A 188 -17.44 -3.35 7.88
N GLY A 189 -16.34 -4.08 8.04
CA GLY A 189 -16.35 -5.54 8.11
C GLY A 189 -16.44 -6.08 9.54
N SER A 190 -16.12 -7.35 9.71
CA SER A 190 -16.20 -8.11 10.95
C SER A 190 -14.93 -8.93 11.23
N CYS A 191 -13.80 -8.60 10.59
CA CYS A 191 -12.53 -9.29 10.80
C CYS A 191 -12.08 -9.16 12.27
N ASN A 192 -12.13 -10.29 13.01
CA ASN A 192 -11.78 -10.37 14.43
C ASN A 192 -10.27 -10.64 14.67
N SER A 193 -9.54 -11.00 13.62
CA SER A 193 -8.10 -11.30 13.67
C SER A 193 -7.22 -10.05 13.79
N CYS A 194 -7.82 -8.85 13.72
CA CYS A 194 -7.11 -7.58 13.57
C CYS A 194 -6.27 -7.13 14.77
N SER A 195 -6.56 -7.59 15.99
CA SER A 195 -5.86 -7.12 17.19
C SER A 195 -4.55 -7.85 17.49
N ALA A 196 -4.23 -8.97 16.81
CA ALA A 196 -3.01 -9.75 17.09
C ALA A 196 -2.43 -10.58 15.92
N ALA A 197 -3.05 -10.60 14.73
CA ALA A 197 -2.55 -11.43 13.64
C ALA A 197 -1.47 -10.71 12.79
N PRO A 198 -0.44 -11.44 12.29
CA PRO A 198 0.65 -10.87 11.49
C PRO A 198 0.20 -10.23 10.16
N ASN A 199 -1.02 -10.55 9.72
CA ASN A 199 -1.62 -10.04 8.48
C ASN A 199 -2.57 -8.86 8.74
N CYS A 200 -2.52 -8.21 9.90
CA CYS A 200 -3.42 -7.09 10.21
C CYS A 200 -2.65 -5.79 10.35
N ILE A 201 -3.33 -4.66 10.12
CA ILE A 201 -2.68 -3.35 10.19
C ILE A 201 -2.22 -3.16 11.64
N PRO A 202 -0.91 -3.01 11.90
CA PRO A 202 -0.43 -2.87 13.25
C PRO A 202 -0.99 -1.59 13.88
N VAL A 203 -1.44 -1.68 15.12
CA VAL A 203 -1.79 -0.50 15.91
C VAL A 203 -0.49 0.06 16.48
N TYR A 204 -0.01 1.15 15.89
CA TYR A 204 1.16 1.83 16.41
C TYR A 204 0.76 3.00 17.31
N ASP A 205 1.22 2.98 18.55
CA ASP A 205 1.13 4.11 19.48
C ASP A 205 2.34 5.03 19.29
N TRP A 206 2.14 6.09 18.51
CA TRP A 206 3.17 7.10 18.24
C TRP A 206 3.29 8.18 19.32
N SER A 207 2.48 8.13 20.38
CA SER A 207 2.44 9.18 21.40
C SER A 207 3.80 9.41 22.06
N LYS A 208 4.60 8.35 22.20
CA LYS A 208 5.95 8.39 22.78
C LYS A 208 7.04 8.85 21.82
N ASP A 209 6.79 8.75 20.51
CA ASP A 209 7.75 9.08 19.46
C ASP A 209 7.60 10.52 18.94
N ASN A 210 6.63 11.29 19.48
CA ASN A 210 6.37 12.68 19.13
C ASN A 210 7.21 13.67 19.97
N ALA A 211 7.82 13.22 21.06
CA ALA A 211 8.66 14.08 21.92
C ALA A 211 9.93 14.58 21.23
N ASP A 212 10.41 13.84 20.22
CA ASP A 212 11.58 14.21 19.41
C ASP A 212 11.23 15.08 18.19
N ASP A 213 9.95 15.13 17.80
CA ASP A 213 9.49 15.85 16.59
C ASP A 213 9.28 17.36 16.83
N GLU A 214 9.18 17.82 18.09
CA GLU A 214 8.98 19.25 18.45
C GLU A 214 10.29 20.07 18.52
N GLN A 215 11.46 19.46 18.25
CA GLN A 215 12.76 20.14 18.29
C GLN A 215 13.32 20.51 16.90
N GLU A 216 12.65 20.16 15.80
CA GLU A 216 13.13 20.36 14.43
C GLU A 216 12.20 21.22 13.52
N GLU A 217 11.37 22.10 14.11
CA GLU A 217 10.74 23.23 13.39
C GLU A 217 11.53 24.53 13.56
#